data_AF-A0A7Y1UKR5-F1
#
_entry.id   AF-A0A7Y1UKR5-F1
#
_cell.length_a   1.000
_cell.length_b   1.000
_cell.length_c   1.000
_cell.angle_alpha   90.00
_cell.angle_beta   90.00
_cell.angle_gamma   90.00
#
_symmetry.space_group_name_H-M   'P 1'
#
loop_
_entity.id
_entity.type
_entity.pdbx_description
1 polymer ?
#
loop_
_entity_poly.entity_id
_entity_poly.type
_entity_poly.pdbx_seq_one_letter_code
_entity_poly.pdbx_strand_id
1 'polypeptide(L)'
;MSSSPMTIMQIAWIITNLTVSVLMITASILLLRERHICAVLLLIGSCLSGLSGLASHLVVPLLTRVSSPDQIGQIFAVIGGIGGIGWLLLAIGLLLLALNRRSQRHRIAELEQIIASRGA
;
A
#
# COMPACT_ATOMS: atom_id res chain seq x y z
N MET A 1 -11.83 -8.27 35.22
CA MET A 1 -11.26 -7.94 33.89
C MET A 1 -11.79 -6.57 33.50
N SER A 2 -11.00 -5.50 33.62
CA SER A 2 -11.40 -4.17 33.13
C SER A 2 -11.05 -4.05 31.66
N SER A 3 -12.07 -3.88 30.80
CA SER A 3 -11.87 -3.49 29.42
C SER A 3 -11.45 -2.03 29.40
N SER A 4 -10.15 -1.74 29.25
CA SER A 4 -9.71 -0.38 28.92
C SER A 4 -10.43 0.04 27.62
N PRO A 5 -11.23 1.11 27.65
CA PRO A 5 -11.95 1.56 26.47
C PRO A 5 -10.95 2.00 25.40
N MET A 6 -11.24 1.66 24.14
CA MET A 6 -10.49 2.22 23.01
C MET A 6 -10.58 3.74 23.06
N THR A 7 -9.43 4.39 22.92
CA THR A 7 -9.41 5.86 22.86
C THR A 7 -9.96 6.33 21.52
N ILE A 8 -10.62 7.48 21.49
CA ILE A 8 -11.12 8.11 20.25
C ILE A 8 -10.00 8.24 19.20
N MET A 9 -8.78 8.52 19.65
CA MET A 9 -7.60 8.60 18.78
C MET A 9 -7.25 7.27 18.10
N GLN A 10 -7.34 6.14 18.80
CA GLN A 10 -7.11 4.82 18.20
C GLN A 10 -8.17 4.48 17.16
N ILE A 11 -9.43 4.80 17.44
CA ILE A 11 -10.54 4.58 16.51
C ILE A 11 -10.33 5.43 15.24
N ALA A 12 -9.98 6.71 15.40
CA ALA A 12 -9.66 7.58 14.27
C ALA A 12 -8.51 7.01 13.41
N TRP A 13 -7.42 6.56 14.04
CA TRP A 13 -6.29 5.93 13.35
C TRP A 13 -6.68 4.67 12.58
N ILE A 14 -7.47 3.78 13.19
CA ILE A 14 -7.94 2.55 12.54
C ILE A 14 -8.80 2.89 11.33
N ILE A 15 -9.75 3.83 11.47
CA ILE A 15 -10.61 4.25 10.36
C ILE A 15 -9.77 4.83 9.23
N THR A 16 -8.87 5.78 9.52
CA THR A 16 -8.01 6.39 8.50
C THR A 16 -7.17 5.34 7.78
N ASN A 17 -6.55 4.41 8.52
CA ASN A 17 -5.70 3.37 7.94
C ASN A 17 -6.53 2.41 7.06
N LEU A 18 -7.75 2.07 7.49
CA LEU A 18 -8.68 1.27 6.70
C LEU A 18 -9.11 2.00 5.42
N THR A 19 -9.49 3.28 5.53
CA THR A 19 -9.91 4.10 4.38
C THR A 19 -8.78 4.23 3.35
N VAL A 20 -7.56 4.52 3.81
CA VAL A 20 -6.38 4.60 2.93
C VAL A 20 -6.13 3.24 2.27
N SER A 21 -6.12 2.16 3.04
CA SER A 21 -5.88 0.81 2.50
C SER A 21 -6.91 0.42 1.44
N VAL A 22 -8.20 0.66 1.69
CA VAL A 22 -9.29 0.39 0.73
C VAL A 22 -9.13 1.24 -0.53
N LEU A 23 -8.79 2.52 -0.39
CA LEU A 23 -8.59 3.41 -1.53
C LEU A 23 -7.40 2.95 -2.39
N MET A 24 -6.31 2.52 -1.77
CA MET A 24 -5.13 2.01 -2.47
C MET A 24 -5.37 0.67 -3.16
N ILE A 25 -6.10 -0.24 -2.50
CA ILE A 25 -6.55 -1.50 -3.11
C ILE A 25 -7.46 -1.21 -4.31
N THR A 26 -8.42 -0.29 -4.17
CA THR A 26 -9.34 0.09 -5.25
C THR A 26 -8.58 0.69 -6.43
N ALA A 27 -7.64 1.60 -6.18
CA ALA A 27 -6.78 2.16 -7.22
C ALA A 27 -5.96 1.08 -7.92
N SER A 28 -5.42 0.11 -7.17
CA SER A 28 -4.66 -1.02 -7.72
C SER A 28 -5.53 -1.93 -8.59
N ILE A 29 -6.78 -2.20 -8.19
CA ILE A 29 -7.74 -2.99 -8.98
C ILE A 29 -8.12 -2.28 -10.27
N LEU A 30 -8.34 -0.96 -10.24
CA LEU A 30 -8.61 -0.18 -11.44
C LEU A 30 -7.43 -0.26 -12.43
N LEU A 31 -6.20 -0.21 -11.92
CA LEU A 31 -4.98 -0.33 -12.72
C LEU A 31 -4.71 -1.77 -13.22
N LEU A 32 -5.20 -2.79 -12.52
CA LEU A 32 -5.07 -4.21 -12.93
C LEU A 32 -5.80 -4.51 -14.24
N ARG A 33 -6.80 -3.70 -14.58
CA ARG A 33 -7.52 -3.79 -15.86
C ARG A 33 -6.59 -3.58 -17.07
N GLU A 34 -5.47 -2.90 -16.88
CA GLU A 34 -4.43 -2.69 -17.91
C GLU A 34 -3.39 -3.82 -17.98
N ARG A 35 -3.53 -4.91 -17.20
CA ARG A 35 -2.59 -6.06 -17.13
C ARG A 35 -1.13 -5.66 -16.88
N HIS A 36 -0.90 -4.63 -16.07
CA HIS A 36 0.45 -4.19 -15.72
C HIS A 36 0.95 -4.81 -14.41
N ILE A 37 2.20 -5.28 -14.41
CA ILE A 37 2.88 -5.80 -13.21
C ILE A 37 2.93 -4.77 -12.08
N CYS A 38 2.91 -3.48 -12.43
CA CYS A 38 2.82 -2.36 -11.50
C CYS A 38 1.55 -2.42 -10.65
N ALA A 39 0.42 -2.79 -11.24
CA ALA A 39 -0.85 -2.86 -10.53
C ALA A 39 -0.90 -4.02 -9.53
N VAL A 40 -0.24 -5.14 -9.87
CA VAL A 40 -0.06 -6.28 -8.95
C VAL A 40 0.81 -5.87 -7.76
N LEU A 41 1.94 -5.18 -8.01
CA LEU A 41 2.84 -4.70 -6.94
C LEU A 41 2.15 -3.68 -6.02
N LEU A 42 1.36 -2.78 -6.58
CA LEU A 42 0.54 -1.84 -5.81
C LEU A 42 -0.49 -2.56 -4.95
N LEU A 43 -1.17 -3.58 -5.49
CA LEU A 43 -2.17 -4.35 -4.76
C LEU A 43 -1.54 -5.11 -3.59
N ILE A 44 -0.46 -5.85 -3.84
CA ILE A 44 0.24 -6.62 -2.82
C ILE A 44 0.80 -5.68 -1.75
N GLY A 45 1.42 -4.57 -2.16
CA GLY A 45 1.94 -3.55 -1.25
C GLY A 45 0.86 -2.98 -0.34
N SER A 46 -0.29 -2.61 -0.91
CA SER A 46 -1.44 -2.05 -0.19
C SER A 46 -2.05 -3.06 0.80
N CYS A 47 -2.12 -4.33 0.42
CA CYS A 47 -2.61 -5.38 1.31
C CYS A 47 -1.65 -5.61 2.49
N LEU A 48 -0.33 -5.69 2.24
CA LEU A 48 0.66 -5.91 3.28
C LEU A 48 0.76 -4.72 4.25
N SER A 49 0.76 -3.49 3.74
CA SER A 49 0.79 -2.28 4.58
C SER A 49 -0.51 -2.07 5.36
N GLY A 50 -1.67 -2.33 4.73
CA GLY A 50 -2.97 -2.22 5.38
C GLY A 50 -3.19 -3.27 6.47
N LEU A 51 -2.87 -4.53 6.18
CA LEU A 51 -3.02 -5.62 7.16
C LEU A 51 -2.05 -5.47 8.34
N SER A 52 -0.80 -5.07 8.10
CA SER A 52 0.15 -4.81 9.18
C SER A 52 -0.27 -3.63 10.06
N GLY A 53 -0.82 -2.57 9.44
CA GLY A 53 -1.39 -1.43 10.17
C GLY A 53 -2.60 -1.79 11.02
N LEU A 54 -3.46 -2.69 10.54
CA LEU A 54 -4.57 -3.20 11.36
C LEU A 54 -4.07 -4.13 12.48
N ALA A 55 -3.08 -4.98 12.20
CA ALA A 55 -2.50 -5.89 13.17
C ALA A 55 -1.81 -5.14 14.33
N SER A 56 -1.11 -4.04 14.05
CA SER A 56 -0.44 -3.23 15.09
C SER A 56 -1.42 -2.57 16.05
N HIS A 57 -2.62 -2.19 15.59
CA HIS A 57 -3.63 -1.50 16.41
C HIS A 57 -4.70 -2.41 17.01
N LEU A 58 -4.92 -3.61 16.46
CA LEU A 58 -5.93 -4.55 16.96
C LEU A 58 -5.31 -5.76 17.66
N VAL A 59 -4.28 -6.36 17.06
CA VAL A 59 -3.73 -7.65 17.52
C VAL A 59 -2.68 -7.43 18.61
N VAL A 60 -1.77 -6.48 18.41
CA VAL A 60 -0.69 -6.24 19.38
C VAL A 60 -1.21 -5.80 20.76
N PRO A 61 -2.19 -4.89 20.89
CA PRO A 61 -2.73 -4.49 22.19
C PRO A 61 -3.50 -5.61 22.92
N LEU A 62 -3.99 -6.62 22.18
CA LEU A 62 -4.61 -7.81 22.76
C LEU A 62 -3.54 -8.78 23.27
N LEU A 63 -2.48 -8.97 22.49
CA LEU A 63 -1.37 -9.86 22.84
C LEU A 63 -0.49 -9.30 23.98
N THR A 64 -0.42 -7.98 24.14
CA THR A 64 0.31 -7.35 25.26
C THR A 64 -0.26 -7.67 26.63
N ARG A 65 -1.50 -8.17 26.70
CA ARG A 65 -2.15 -8.59 27.95
C ARG A 65 -1.83 -10.02 28.36
N VAL A 66 -1.29 -10.83 27.45
CA VAL A 66 -1.14 -12.29 27.63
C VAL A 66 0.30 -12.75 27.40
N SER A 67 1.12 -11.95 26.71
CA SER A 67 2.47 -12.35 26.25
C SER A 67 3.58 -11.65 27.04
N SER A 68 4.78 -12.24 27.04
CA SER A 68 5.95 -11.62 27.66
C SER A 68 6.44 -10.39 26.85
N PRO A 69 7.12 -9.42 27.50
CA PRO A 69 7.66 -8.23 26.82
C PRO A 69 8.53 -8.56 25.59
N ASP A 70 9.37 -9.59 25.70
CA ASP A 70 10.26 -10.02 24.62
C ASP A 70 9.48 -10.57 23.40
N GLN A 71 8.40 -11.32 23.65
CA GLN A 71 7.52 -11.81 22.58
C GLN A 71 6.77 -10.68 21.90
N ILE A 72 6.31 -9.69 22.66
CA ILE A 72 5.63 -8.51 22.11
C ILE A 72 6.59 -7.73 21.19
N GLY A 73 7.84 -7.55 21.60
CA GLY A 73 8.87 -6.90 20.77
C GLY A 73 9.11 -7.62 19.44
N GLN A 74 9.20 -8.95 19.46
CA GLN A 74 9.34 -9.75 18.25
C GLN A 74 8.12 -9.64 17.32
N ILE A 75 6.90 -9.69 17.87
CA ILE A 75 5.66 -9.52 17.09
C ILE A 75 5.62 -8.13 16.45
N PHE A 76 5.97 -7.08 17.19
CA PHE A 76 6.05 -5.72 16.65
C PHE A 76 7.05 -5.61 15.50
N ALA A 77 8.23 -6.23 15.64
CA ALA A 77 9.26 -6.22 14.61
C ALA A 77 8.79 -6.95 13.33
N VAL A 78 8.11 -8.09 13.47
CA VAL A 78 7.56 -8.84 12.33
C VAL A 78 6.46 -8.06 11.62
N ILE A 79 5.48 -7.52 12.37
CA ILE A 79 4.39 -6.72 11.80
C ILE A 79 4.95 -5.47 11.12
N GLY A 80 5.88 -4.78 11.77
CA GLY A 80 6.56 -3.61 11.21
C GLY A 80 7.35 -3.94 9.95
N GLY A 81 8.07 -5.06 9.93
CA GLY A 81 8.81 -5.55 8.77
C GLY A 81 7.90 -5.85 7.57
N ILE A 82 6.80 -6.57 7.80
CA ILE A 82 5.79 -6.86 6.76
C ILE A 82 5.18 -5.57 6.22
N GLY A 83 4.85 -4.61 7.10
CA GLY A 83 4.34 -3.31 6.70
C GLY A 83 5.35 -2.49 5.89
N GLY A 84 6.62 -2.51 6.29
CA GLY A 84 7.71 -1.86 5.56
C GLY A 84 7.90 -2.44 4.15
N ILE A 85 7.85 -3.76 4.02
CA ILE A 85 7.87 -4.43 2.72
C ILE A 85 6.65 -4.01 1.88
N GLY A 86 5.47 -3.94 2.49
CA GLY A 86 4.25 -3.45 1.83
C GLY A 86 4.42 -2.05 1.25
N TRP A 87 4.95 -1.11 2.04
CA TRP A 87 5.25 0.26 1.59
C TRP A 87 6.29 0.31 0.47
N LEU A 88 7.33 -0.52 0.53
CA LEU A 88 8.35 -0.59 -0.52
C LEU A 88 7.77 -1.08 -1.84
N LEU A 89 6.98 -2.17 -1.81
CA LEU A 89 6.32 -2.69 -3.01
C LEU A 89 5.39 -1.65 -3.62
N LEU A 90 4.71 -0.89 -2.76
CA LEU A 90 3.83 0.19 -3.18
C LEU A 90 4.62 1.34 -3.84
N ALA A 91 5.71 1.78 -3.23
CA ALA A 91 6.59 2.81 -3.80
C ALA A 91 7.16 2.38 -5.16
N ILE A 92 7.61 1.12 -5.27
CA ILE A 92 8.10 0.55 -6.53
C ILE A 92 6.98 0.51 -7.58
N GLY A 93 5.78 0.06 -7.20
CA GLY A 93 4.62 0.02 -8.07
C GLY A 93 4.24 1.40 -8.62
N LEU A 94 4.26 2.44 -7.78
CA LEU A 94 4.00 3.83 -8.19
C LEU A 94 5.10 4.35 -9.12
N LEU A 95 6.36 4.05 -8.84
CA LEU A 95 7.49 4.47 -9.65
C LEU A 95 7.46 3.83 -11.04
N LEU A 96 7.19 2.53 -11.13
CA LEU A 96 7.02 1.83 -12.40
C LEU A 96 5.83 2.38 -13.20
N LEU A 97 4.72 2.69 -12.52
CA LEU A 97 3.56 3.32 -13.15
C LEU A 97 3.92 4.71 -13.73
N ALA A 98 4.65 5.52 -12.98
CA ALA A 98 5.09 6.85 -13.42
C ALA A 98 6.04 6.76 -14.63
N LEU A 99 7.00 5.83 -14.61
CA LEU A 99 7.91 5.58 -15.72
C LEU A 99 7.17 5.09 -16.97
N ASN A 100 6.20 4.17 -16.81
CA ASN A 100 5.42 3.66 -17.92
C ASN A 100 4.60 4.79 -18.59
N ARG A 101 3.96 5.64 -17.80
CA ARG A 101 3.24 6.82 -18.32
C ARG A 101 4.15 7.80 -19.04
N ARG A 102 5.37 8.02 -18.53
CA ARG A 102 6.36 8.88 -19.20
C ARG A 102 6.82 8.30 -20.53
N SER A 103 7.10 6.99 -20.57
CA SER A 103 7.48 6.27 -21.79
C SER A 103 6.39 6.36 -22.86
N GLN A 104 5.12 6.13 -22.48
CA GLN A 104 3.99 6.24 -23.41
C GLN A 104 3.83 7.66 -23.98
N ARG A 105 3.97 8.69 -23.14
CA ARG A 105 3.92 10.09 -23.60
C ARG A 105 5.02 10.41 -24.61
N HIS A 106 6.24 9.93 -24.38
CA HIS A 106 7.33 10.10 -25.34
C HIS A 106 7.03 9.40 -26.68
N ARG A 107 6.54 8.16 -26.64
CA ARG A 107 6.17 7.44 -27.87
C ARG A 107 5.05 8.13 -28.64
N ILE A 108 4.05 8.68 -27.96
CA ILE A 108 2.98 9.44 -28.61
C ILE A 108 3.55 10.69 -29.28
N ALA A 109 4.41 11.45 -28.60
CA ALA A 109 5.05 12.63 -29.17
C ALA A 109 5.93 12.29 -30.40
N GLU A 110 6.66 11.17 -30.36
CA GLU A 110 7.43 10.68 -31.51
C GLU A 110 6.51 10.31 -32.69
N LEU A 111 5.38 9.64 -32.42
CA LEU A 111 4.40 9.30 -33.46
C LEU A 111 3.75 10.54 -34.08
N GLU A 112 3.40 11.54 -33.26
CA GLU A 112 2.88 12.82 -33.74
C GLU A 112 3.89 13.56 -34.62
N GLN A 113 5.17 13.55 -34.25
CA GLN A 113 6.25 14.13 -35.08
C GLN A 113 6.41 13.38 -36.41
N ILE A 114 6.36 12.05 -36.40
CA ILE A 114 6.45 11.25 -37.63
C ILE A 114 5.26 11.55 -38.55
N ILE A 115 4.04 11.61 -38.01
CA ILE A 115 2.84 11.94 -38.79
C ILE A 115 2.94 13.35 -39.37
N ALA A 116 3.35 14.34 -38.56
CA ALA A 116 3.55 15.71 -39.03
C ALA A 116 4.62 15.80 -40.13
N SER A 117 5.70 15.01 -40.03
CA SER A 117 6.77 14.96 -41.04
C SER A 117 6.38 14.24 -42.34
N ARG A 118 5.33 13.41 -42.33
CA ARG A 118 4.82 12.68 -43.51
C ARG A 118 3.60 13.32 -44.16
N GLY A 119 2.91 14.22 -43.47
CA GLY A 119 1.76 14.97 -43.98
C GLY A 119 2.12 16.33 -44.60
N ALA A 120 3.40 16.72 -44.56
CA ALA A 120 3.99 17.84 -45.29
C ALA A 120 4.70 17.32 -46.56
#